data_AF-A0AAN5CU15-F1
#
_entry.id   AF-A0AAN5CU15-F1
#
_cell.length_a   1.000
_cell.length_b   1.000
_cell.length_c   1.000
_cell.angle_alpha   90.00
_cell.angle_beta   90.00
_cell.angle_gamma   90.00
#
_symmetry.space_group_name_H-M   'P 1'
#
loop_
_entity.id
_entity.type
_entity.pdbx_description
1 polymer ?
#
loop_
_entity_poly.entity_id
_entity_poly.type
_entity_poly.pdbx_seq_one_letter_code
_entity_poly.pdbx_strand_id
1 'polypeptide(L)'
;IVDRGGVLMIFGDFGQPENAKYELIFLVLSIVSHAPTITAFSLHSISSLKEHRKSLISNRSLRMTNQMLEIFHLQLKGVILHVFIPVLIFVMVNLLDTRLLFSDAIHASIRFVSTMLFITNPFQFSLVYIVKTSRYRKLATRIRSDWVGRNSHTNASDPTLPACSDSHR
;
A
#
# COMPACT_ATOMS: atom_id res chain seq x y z
N ILE A 1 -28.23 -32.18 0.61
CA ILE A 1 -28.50 -30.78 0.23
C ILE A 1 -27.70 -29.94 1.19
N VAL A 2 -26.49 -29.56 0.78
CA VAL A 2 -25.55 -28.81 1.59
C VAL A 2 -25.54 -27.42 1.00
N ASP A 3 -26.35 -26.53 1.57
CA ASP A 3 -26.31 -25.10 1.30
C ASP A 3 -24.97 -24.56 1.82
N ARG A 4 -23.98 -24.54 0.94
CA ARG A 4 -22.69 -23.84 1.12
C ARG A 4 -22.72 -22.70 0.11
N GLY A 5 -22.57 -21.43 0.50
CA GLY A 5 -21.69 -20.91 1.52
C GLY A 5 -20.63 -20.09 0.80
N GLY A 6 -20.77 -18.77 0.79
CA GLY A 6 -19.79 -17.84 0.21
C GLY A 6 -20.27 -17.03 -0.99
N VAL A 7 -21.44 -16.38 -0.90
CA VAL A 7 -21.73 -15.21 -1.72
C VAL A 7 -21.83 -14.04 -0.75
N LEU A 8 -20.81 -13.18 -0.73
CA LEU A 8 -20.83 -11.94 0.01
C LEU A 8 -21.79 -10.98 -0.73
N MET A 9 -23.09 -11.15 -0.50
CA MET A 9 -24.08 -10.10 -0.78
C MET A 9 -24.13 -9.21 0.45
N ILE A 10 -24.00 -7.90 0.23
CA ILE A 10 -24.08 -6.89 1.28
C ILE A 10 -25.56 -6.62 1.61
N PHE A 11 -26.48 -6.96 0.69
CA PHE A 11 -27.92 -6.81 0.88
C PHE A 11 -28.73 -8.00 0.31
N GLY A 12 -29.44 -8.72 1.19
CA GLY A 12 -30.51 -9.67 0.83
C GLY A 12 -30.25 -11.13 1.21
N ASP A 13 -31.31 -11.94 1.15
CA ASP A 13 -31.27 -13.38 1.42
C ASP A 13 -30.51 -14.14 0.31
N PHE A 14 -29.83 -15.21 0.72
CA PHE A 14 -29.03 -16.05 -0.17
C PHE A 14 -29.91 -16.65 -1.28
N GLY A 15 -29.45 -16.52 -2.54
CA GLY A 15 -30.06 -17.20 -3.68
C GLY A 15 -31.04 -16.38 -4.51
N GLN A 16 -31.23 -15.09 -4.22
CA GLN A 16 -32.04 -14.20 -5.05
C GLN A 16 -31.15 -13.45 -6.09
N PRO A 17 -31.10 -13.90 -7.35
CA PRO A 17 -30.29 -13.24 -8.39
C PRO A 17 -30.78 -11.82 -8.73
N GLU A 18 -31.99 -11.47 -8.31
CA GLU A 18 -32.58 -10.14 -8.50
C GLU A 18 -31.80 -9.06 -7.74
N ASN A 19 -31.29 -9.38 -6.53
CA ASN A 19 -30.58 -8.42 -5.68
C ASN A 19 -29.17 -8.09 -6.21
N ALA A 20 -28.53 -9.03 -6.91
CA ALA A 20 -27.19 -8.83 -7.47
C ALA A 20 -27.13 -7.68 -8.49
N LYS A 21 -28.23 -7.45 -9.23
CA LYS A 21 -28.33 -6.33 -10.19
C LYS A 21 -28.26 -4.98 -9.48
N TYR A 22 -28.98 -4.84 -8.37
CA TYR A 22 -29.00 -3.60 -7.59
C TYR A 22 -27.64 -3.34 -6.93
N GLU A 23 -27.00 -4.38 -6.37
CA GLU A 23 -25.66 -4.26 -5.80
C GLU A 23 -24.63 -3.77 -6.83
N LEU A 24 -24.65 -4.31 -8.05
CA LEU A 24 -23.77 -3.86 -9.13
C LEU A 24 -24.04 -2.40 -9.51
N ILE A 25 -25.31 -2.00 -9.59
CA ILE A 25 -25.70 -0.61 -9.89
C ILE A 25 -25.16 0.32 -8.79
N PHE A 26 -25.32 -0.03 -7.51
CA PHE A 26 -24.76 0.72 -6.39
C PHE A 26 -23.23 0.81 -6.45
N LEU A 27 -22.56 -0.29 -6.79
CA LEU A 27 -21.11 -0.31 -6.94
C LEU A 27 -20.66 0.64 -8.07
N VAL A 28 -21.28 0.56 -9.25
CA VAL A 28 -20.96 1.43 -10.38
C VAL A 28 -21.24 2.89 -10.04
N LEU A 29 -22.39 3.19 -9.42
CA LEU A 29 -22.73 4.54 -8.94
C LEU A 29 -21.69 5.07 -7.94
N SER A 30 -21.22 4.23 -7.02
CA SER A 30 -20.20 4.63 -6.05
C SER A 30 -18.88 5.01 -6.74
N ILE A 31 -18.45 4.24 -7.74
CA ILE A 31 -17.22 4.50 -8.51
C ILE A 31 -17.37 5.78 -9.33
N VAL A 32 -18.49 5.91 -10.05
CA VAL A 32 -18.80 7.09 -10.87
C VAL A 32 -18.93 8.35 -10.02
N SER A 33 -19.44 8.23 -8.79
CA SER A 33 -19.54 9.35 -7.85
C SER A 33 -18.17 9.78 -7.29
N HIS A 34 -17.25 8.85 -7.01
CA HIS A 34 -15.95 9.17 -6.42
C HIS A 34 -14.89 9.60 -7.46
N ALA A 35 -14.95 9.06 -8.69
CA ALA A 35 -13.94 9.32 -9.71
C ALA A 35 -13.76 10.82 -10.08
N PRO A 36 -14.82 11.64 -10.22
CA PRO A 36 -14.71 13.07 -10.49
C PRO A 36 -13.97 13.81 -9.38
N THR A 37 -14.28 13.50 -8.11
CA THR A 37 -13.64 14.13 -6.94
C THR A 37 -12.14 13.87 -6.93
N ILE A 38 -11.72 12.62 -7.15
CA ILE A 38 -10.30 12.23 -7.19
C ILE A 38 -9.59 12.93 -8.36
N THR A 39 -10.24 12.99 -9.53
CA THR A 39 -9.67 13.61 -10.73
C THR A 39 -9.54 15.12 -10.57
N ALA A 40 -10.59 15.79 -10.07
CA ALA A 40 -10.58 17.22 -9.81
C ALA A 40 -9.49 17.59 -8.79
N PHE A 41 -9.38 16.85 -7.68
CA PHE A 41 -8.34 17.08 -6.69
C PHE A 41 -6.92 16.86 -7.25
N SER A 42 -6.74 15.83 -8.09
CA SER A 42 -5.47 15.54 -8.75
C SER A 42 -5.08 16.64 -9.74
N LEU A 43 -6.03 17.10 -10.57
CA LEU A 43 -5.81 18.18 -11.51
C LEU A 43 -5.51 19.49 -10.79
N HIS A 44 -6.26 19.81 -9.73
CA HIS A 44 -6.02 20.99 -8.90
C HIS A 44 -4.63 20.95 -8.27
N SER A 45 -4.24 19.80 -7.71
CA SER A 45 -2.92 19.60 -7.11
C SER A 45 -1.80 19.81 -8.13
N ILE A 46 -1.93 19.25 -9.35
CA ILE A 46 -0.95 19.41 -10.43
C ILE A 46 -0.86 20.87 -10.89
N SER A 47 -2.01 21.54 -11.08
CA SER A 47 -2.08 22.94 -11.50
C SER A 47 -1.45 23.87 -10.47
N SER A 48 -1.84 23.71 -9.20
CA SER A 48 -1.25 24.45 -8.08
C SER A 48 0.27 24.23 -8.02
N LEU A 49 0.75 23.00 -8.23
CA LEU A 49 2.17 22.73 -8.24
C LEU A 49 2.93 23.42 -9.38
N LYS A 50 2.33 23.44 -10.58
CA LYS A 50 2.91 24.12 -11.75
C LYS A 50 3.02 25.63 -11.51
N GLU A 51 2.06 26.22 -10.83
CA GLU A 51 2.06 27.63 -10.47
C GLU A 51 3.13 27.95 -9.42
N HIS A 52 3.20 27.17 -8.34
CA HIS A 52 4.24 27.32 -7.31
C HIS A 52 5.64 27.11 -7.89
N ARG A 53 5.81 26.22 -8.88
CA ARG A 53 7.09 26.02 -9.56
C ARG A 53 7.63 27.28 -10.23
N LYS A 54 6.75 28.17 -10.73
CA LYS A 54 7.15 29.44 -11.35
C LYS A 54 7.56 30.49 -10.31
N SER A 55 7.00 30.42 -9.10
CA SER A 55 7.23 31.38 -8.02
C SER A 55 8.43 31.02 -7.11
N LEU A 56 8.81 29.74 -7.05
CA LEU A 56 9.90 29.29 -6.17
C LEU A 56 11.29 29.64 -6.72
N ILE A 57 11.92 30.66 -6.14
CA ILE A 57 13.31 31.07 -6.40
C ILE A 57 14.32 30.05 -5.84
N SER A 58 13.95 29.31 -4.78
CA SER A 58 14.87 28.38 -4.10
C SER A 58 14.87 26.98 -4.73
N ASN A 59 16.04 26.57 -5.25
CA ASN A 59 16.32 25.20 -5.72
C ASN A 59 16.00 24.12 -4.67
N ARG A 60 16.09 24.44 -3.37
CA ARG A 60 15.81 23.49 -2.28
C ARG A 60 14.32 23.16 -2.19
N SER A 61 13.46 24.16 -2.26
CA SER A 61 12.00 23.99 -2.21
C SER A 61 11.52 23.23 -3.46
N LEU A 62 12.01 23.60 -4.63
CA LEU A 62 11.69 22.92 -5.89
C LEU A 62 12.02 21.41 -5.83
N ARG A 63 13.17 21.06 -5.25
CA ARG A 63 13.57 19.66 -5.09
C ARG A 63 12.65 18.90 -4.14
N MET A 64 12.22 19.49 -3.02
CA MET A 64 11.26 18.84 -2.12
C MET A 64 9.90 18.65 -2.78
N THR A 65 9.42 19.66 -3.50
CA THR A 65 8.16 19.61 -4.23
C THR A 65 8.15 18.53 -5.31
N ASN A 66 9.23 18.43 -6.10
CA ASN A 66 9.37 17.37 -7.10
C ASN A 66 9.40 15.98 -6.46
N GLN A 67 10.04 15.82 -5.29
CA GLN A 67 10.03 14.56 -4.56
C GLN A 67 8.62 14.19 -4.07
N MET A 68 7.84 15.15 -3.58
CA MET A 68 6.46 14.91 -3.16
C MET A 68 5.56 14.54 -4.35
N LEU A 69 5.71 15.20 -5.51
CA LEU A 69 4.94 14.83 -6.71
C LEU A 69 5.31 13.42 -7.19
N GLU A 70 6.60 13.05 -7.14
CA GLU A 70 7.01 11.70 -7.52
C GLU A 70 6.37 10.65 -6.60
N ILE A 71 6.34 10.89 -5.29
CA ILE A 71 5.65 10.02 -4.32
C ILE A 71 4.16 9.95 -4.63
N PHE A 72 3.50 11.09 -4.85
CA PHE A 72 2.08 11.14 -5.18
C PHE A 72 1.77 10.34 -6.45
N HIS A 73 2.58 10.49 -7.50
CA HIS A 73 2.39 9.76 -8.75
C HIS A 73 2.56 8.24 -8.56
N LEU A 74 3.53 7.82 -7.73
CA LEU A 74 3.71 6.42 -7.37
C LEU A 74 2.55 5.88 -6.53
N GLN A 75 2.02 6.66 -5.59
CA GLN A 75 0.84 6.32 -4.81
C GLN A 75 -0.40 6.17 -5.73
N LEU A 76 -0.57 7.05 -6.71
CA LEU A 76 -1.66 6.95 -7.69
C LEU A 76 -1.58 5.65 -8.51
N LYS A 77 -0.38 5.26 -8.95
CA LYS A 77 -0.15 3.95 -9.59
C LYS A 77 -0.48 2.79 -8.65
N GLY A 78 -0.13 2.92 -7.36
CA GLY A 78 -0.48 1.98 -6.32
C GLY A 78 -1.99 1.79 -6.17
N VAL A 79 -2.76 2.89 -6.15
CA VAL A 79 -4.23 2.87 -6.13
C VAL A 79 -4.78 2.10 -7.32
N ILE A 80 -4.31 2.40 -8.54
CA ILE A 80 -4.77 1.69 -9.75
C ILE A 80 -4.51 0.19 -9.62
N LEU A 81 -3.32 -0.20 -9.13
CA LEU A 81 -2.94 -1.60 -8.98
C LEU A 81 -3.72 -2.34 -7.87
N HIS A 82 -3.97 -1.69 -6.72
CA HIS A 82 -4.52 -2.36 -5.52
C HIS A 82 -6.01 -2.12 -5.27
N VAL A 83 -6.59 -1.11 -5.91
CA VAL A 83 -8.02 -0.82 -5.84
C VAL A 83 -8.68 -1.19 -7.15
N PHE A 84 -8.20 -0.63 -8.26
CA PHE A 84 -8.91 -0.77 -9.53
C PHE A 84 -8.86 -2.20 -10.07
N ILE A 85 -7.68 -2.85 -10.07
CA ILE A 85 -7.55 -4.23 -10.58
C ILE A 85 -8.36 -5.22 -9.73
N PRO A 86 -8.25 -5.27 -8.38
CA PRO A 86 -9.03 -6.22 -7.59
C PRO A 86 -10.52 -5.99 -7.69
N VAL A 87 -10.99 -4.74 -7.73
CA VAL A 87 -12.41 -4.42 -7.95
C VAL A 87 -12.86 -4.86 -9.33
N LEU A 88 -12.07 -4.64 -10.38
CA LEU A 88 -12.41 -5.08 -11.73
C LEU A 88 -12.50 -6.61 -11.83
N ILE A 89 -11.51 -7.32 -11.26
CA ILE A 89 -11.53 -8.79 -11.19
C ILE A 89 -12.77 -9.26 -10.42
N PHE A 90 -13.05 -8.64 -9.28
CA PHE A 90 -14.22 -8.97 -8.47
C PHE A 90 -15.52 -8.76 -9.25
N VAL A 91 -15.66 -7.64 -9.95
CA VAL A 91 -16.82 -7.35 -10.80
C VAL A 91 -16.94 -8.38 -11.92
N MET A 92 -15.85 -8.68 -12.64
CA MET A 92 -15.88 -9.65 -13.75
C MET A 92 -16.26 -11.06 -13.30
N VAL A 93 -15.72 -11.53 -12.17
CA VAL A 93 -16.03 -12.84 -11.61
C VAL A 93 -17.48 -12.95 -11.13
N ASN A 94 -18.08 -11.84 -10.68
CA ASN A 94 -19.48 -11.83 -10.24
C ASN A 94 -20.47 -11.55 -11.39
N LEU A 95 -20.06 -10.82 -12.44
CA LEU A 95 -20.90 -10.52 -13.61
C LEU A 95 -20.98 -11.68 -14.59
N LEU A 96 -19.86 -12.34 -14.84
CA LEU A 96 -19.80 -13.47 -15.75
C LEU A 96 -20.10 -14.74 -14.95
N ASP A 97 -21.14 -15.47 -15.34
CA ASP A 97 -21.44 -16.78 -14.76
C ASP A 97 -20.36 -17.79 -15.20
N THR A 98 -19.25 -17.71 -14.48
CA THR A 98 -18.01 -18.44 -14.74
C THR A 98 -18.02 -19.81 -14.09
N ARG A 99 -19.13 -20.19 -13.44
CA ARG A 99 -19.33 -21.50 -12.79
C ARG A 99 -19.28 -22.67 -13.78
N LEU A 100 -19.61 -22.42 -15.04
CA LEU A 100 -19.49 -23.42 -16.11
C LEU A 100 -18.04 -23.66 -16.55
N LEU A 101 -17.14 -22.70 -16.32
CA LEU A 101 -15.78 -22.71 -16.84
C LEU A 101 -14.72 -23.04 -15.78
N PHE A 102 -14.96 -22.68 -14.51
CA PHE A 102 -13.98 -22.84 -13.44
C PHE A 102 -14.57 -23.55 -12.22
N SER A 103 -13.71 -24.28 -11.50
CA SER A 103 -14.06 -24.94 -10.25
C SER A 103 -14.26 -23.92 -9.12
N ASP A 104 -15.18 -24.21 -8.19
CA ASP A 104 -15.48 -23.38 -7.02
C ASP A 104 -14.22 -23.00 -6.20
N ALA A 105 -13.24 -23.89 -6.14
CA ALA A 105 -11.96 -23.64 -5.45
C ALA A 105 -11.17 -22.48 -6.10
N ILE A 106 -11.23 -22.35 -7.42
CA ILE A 106 -10.55 -21.29 -8.17
C ILE A 106 -11.23 -19.95 -7.87
N HIS A 107 -12.56 -19.91 -7.91
CA HIS A 107 -13.32 -18.70 -7.56
C HIS A 107 -13.05 -18.23 -6.14
N ALA A 108 -13.03 -19.15 -5.17
CA ALA A 108 -12.71 -18.83 -3.78
C ALA A 108 -11.29 -18.25 -3.66
N SER A 109 -10.33 -18.84 -4.37
CA SER A 109 -8.92 -18.39 -4.36
C SER A 109 -8.77 -17.01 -4.97
N ILE A 110 -9.40 -16.74 -6.12
CA ILE A 110 -9.36 -15.42 -6.78
C ILE A 110 -9.96 -14.36 -5.86
N ARG A 111 -11.14 -14.63 -5.27
CA ARG A 111 -11.77 -13.70 -4.31
C ARG A 111 -10.85 -13.42 -3.13
N PHE A 112 -10.28 -14.46 -2.52
CA PHE A 112 -9.35 -14.30 -1.41
C PHE A 112 -8.14 -13.42 -1.78
N VAL A 113 -7.50 -13.69 -2.91
CA VAL A 113 -6.34 -12.91 -3.37
C VAL A 113 -6.72 -11.46 -3.67
N SER A 114 -7.83 -11.22 -4.37
CA SER A 114 -8.33 -9.87 -4.66
C SER A 114 -8.67 -9.10 -3.39
N THR A 115 -9.32 -9.74 -2.41
CA THR A 115 -9.62 -9.12 -1.11
C THR A 115 -8.34 -8.81 -0.32
N MET A 116 -7.34 -9.70 -0.32
CA MET A 116 -6.05 -9.43 0.31
C MET A 116 -5.34 -8.25 -0.35
N LEU A 117 -5.29 -8.19 -1.69
CA LEU A 117 -4.76 -7.04 -2.43
C LEU A 117 -5.45 -5.74 -2.01
N PHE A 118 -6.78 -5.75 -1.90
CA PHE A 118 -7.57 -4.60 -1.49
C PHE A 118 -7.25 -4.15 -0.04
N ILE A 119 -7.16 -5.09 0.90
CA ILE A 119 -6.85 -4.81 2.33
C ILE A 119 -5.41 -4.28 2.49
N THR A 120 -4.48 -4.70 1.64
CA THR A 120 -3.09 -4.23 1.72
C THR A 120 -2.88 -2.79 1.26
N ASN A 121 -3.86 -2.19 0.57
CA ASN A 121 -3.79 -0.83 0.01
C ASN A 121 -3.28 0.26 1.01
N PRO A 122 -3.86 0.44 2.22
CA PRO A 122 -3.37 1.43 3.18
C PRO A 122 -1.89 1.25 3.57
N PHE A 123 -1.43 0.00 3.70
CA PHE A 123 -0.04 -0.30 4.07
C PHE A 123 0.96 0.16 3.01
N GLN A 124 0.55 0.17 1.73
CA GLN A 124 1.42 0.57 0.64
C GLN A 124 1.68 2.06 0.63
N PHE A 125 0.68 2.89 0.95
CA PHE A 125 0.89 4.33 1.04
C PHE A 125 1.92 4.68 2.11
N SER A 126 1.81 4.04 3.28
CA SER A 126 2.76 4.21 4.38
C SER A 126 4.16 3.72 3.99
N LEU A 127 4.25 2.53 3.39
CA LEU A 127 5.53 1.94 3.01
C LEU A 127 6.24 2.73 1.91
N VAL A 128 5.52 3.12 0.86
CA VAL A 128 6.05 3.97 -0.22
C VAL A 128 6.54 5.30 0.35
N TYR A 129 5.77 5.93 1.23
CA TYR A 129 6.15 7.20 1.86
C TYR A 129 7.43 7.07 2.69
N ILE A 130 7.54 6.03 3.52
CA ILE A 130 8.71 5.76 4.36
C ILE A 130 9.95 5.50 3.48
N VAL A 131 9.83 4.64 2.48
CA VAL A 131 10.95 4.22 1.61
C VAL A 131 11.47 5.38 0.75
N LYS A 132 10.57 6.19 0.17
CA LYS A 132 10.97 7.28 -0.74
C LYS A 132 11.45 8.54 -0.02
N THR A 133 11.04 8.75 1.23
CA THR A 133 11.44 9.95 1.95
C THR A 133 12.93 9.91 2.31
N SER A 134 13.70 10.72 1.59
CA SER A 134 15.17 10.79 1.71
C SER A 134 15.66 11.15 3.12
N ARG A 135 14.83 11.82 3.93
CA ARG A 135 15.13 12.12 5.34
C ARG A 135 15.25 10.85 6.17
N TYR A 136 14.33 9.91 6.00
CA TYR A 136 14.36 8.64 6.74
C TYR A 136 15.51 7.74 6.27
N ARG A 137 15.86 7.75 4.99
CA ARG A 137 17.06 7.03 4.51
C ARG A 137 18.34 7.55 5.17
N LYS A 138 18.51 8.87 5.25
CA LYS A 138 19.67 9.48 5.93
C LYS A 138 19.67 9.20 7.43
N LEU A 139 18.51 9.24 8.07
CA LEU A 139 18.37 8.94 9.49
C LEU A 139 18.69 7.45 9.76
N ALA A 140 18.16 6.53 8.96
CA ALA A 140 18.42 5.11 9.08
C ALA A 140 19.90 4.78 8.89
N THR A 141 20.59 5.43 7.93
CA THR A 141 22.04 5.24 7.76
C THR A 141 22.84 5.76 8.96
N ARG A 142 22.41 6.86 9.60
CA ARG A 142 23.05 7.38 10.82
C ARG A 142 22.84 6.46 12.01
N ILE A 143 21.60 6.01 12.23
CA ILE A 143 21.29 5.04 13.29
C ILE A 143 22.12 3.76 13.09
N ARG A 144 22.24 3.29 11.84
CA ARG A 144 23.06 2.13 11.51
C ARG A 144 24.54 2.37 11.79
N SER A 145 25.11 3.50 11.39
CA SER A 145 26.52 3.81 11.67
C SER A 145 26.79 3.92 13.17
N ASP A 146 25.87 4.54 13.92
CA ASP A 146 25.98 4.72 15.37
C ASP A 146 25.85 3.38 16.12
N TRP A 147 25.04 2.46 15.61
CA TRP A 147 24.91 1.11 16.16
C TRP A 147 26.16 0.27 15.89
N VAL A 148 26.67 0.30 14.65
CA VAL A 148 27.91 -0.40 14.28
C VAL A 148 29.11 0.15 15.07
N GLY A 149 29.22 1.47 15.21
CA GLY A 149 30.30 2.11 15.97
C GLY A 149 30.32 1.70 17.46
N ARG A 150 29.14 1.59 18.09
CA ARG A 150 29.03 1.15 19.49
C ARG A 150 29.52 -0.27 19.71
N ASN A 151 29.15 -1.21 18.84
CA ASN A 151 29.56 -2.61 18.96
C ASN A 151 31.07 -2.81 18.73
N SER A 152 31.70 -1.97 17.91
CA SER A 152 33.15 -2.04 17.68
C SER A 152 33.95 -1.66 18.94
N HIS A 153 33.45 -0.75 19.78
CA HIS A 153 34.14 -0.37 21.02
C HIS A 153 34.02 -1.43 22.12
N THR A 154 32.91 -2.18 22.17
CA THR A 154 32.71 -3.24 23.18
C THR A 154 33.62 -4.45 22.96
N ASN A 155 33.96 -4.76 21.70
CA ASN A 155 34.85 -5.86 21.36
C ASN A 155 36.35 -5.51 21.50
N ALA A 156 36.69 -4.23 21.59
CA ALA A 156 38.08 -3.77 21.73
C ALA A 156 38.54 -3.68 23.20
N SER A 157 37.61 -3.78 24.15
CA SER A 157 37.86 -3.64 25.59
C SER A 157 38.04 -4.97 26.33
N ASP A 158 38.36 -6.06 25.64
CA ASP A 158 38.80 -7.30 26.29
C ASP A 158 40.28 -7.61 26.00
N PRO A 159 41.24 -6.74 26.41
CA PRO A 159 42.60 -7.19 26.61
C PRO A 159 42.57 -8.05 27.87
N THR A 160 42.48 -9.36 27.67
CA THR A 160 43.15 -10.37 28.49
C THR A 160 43.52 -9.87 29.88
N LEU A 161 42.60 -10.07 30.83
CA LEU A 161 42.85 -9.92 32.26
C LEU A 161 44.27 -10.43 32.57
N PRO A 162 45.17 -9.61 33.14
CA PRO A 162 46.45 -10.12 33.57
C PRO A 162 46.20 -11.24 34.57
N ALA A 163 46.77 -12.41 34.27
CA ALA A 163 46.76 -13.56 35.15
C ALA A 163 47.08 -13.10 36.58
N CYS A 164 46.14 -13.34 37.50
CA CYS A 164 46.37 -13.15 38.93
C CYS A 164 47.47 -14.15 39.30
N SER A 165 48.71 -13.65 39.31
CA SER A 165 49.87 -14.39 39.77
C SER A 165 49.76 -14.51 41.28
N ASP A 166 49.21 -15.63 41.74
CA ASP A 166 49.28 -16.07 43.13
C ASP A 166 50.75 -16.12 43.55
N SER A 167 51.17 -15.13 44.34
CA SER A 167 52.45 -15.15 45.03
C SER A 167 52.22 -14.66 46.46
N HIS A 168 52.63 -15.52 47.40
CA HIS A 168 52.60 -15.40 48.86
C HIS A 168 51.29 -15.88 49.50
N ARG A 169 51.28 -16.93 50.33
CA ARG A 169 52.26 -17.28 51.38
C ARG A 169 52.09 -18.72 51.82
#